data_AF-M5C2P5-F1
#
_entry.id   AF-M5C2P5-F1
#
_cell.length_a   1.000
_cell.length_b   1.000
_cell.length_c   1.000
_cell.angle_alpha   90.00
_cell.angle_beta   90.00
_cell.angle_gamma   90.00
#
_symmetry.space_group_name_H-M   'P 1'
#
loop_
_entity.id
_entity.type
_entity.pdbx_description
1 polymer ?
#
loop_
_entity_poly.entity_id
_entity_poly.type
_entity_poly.pdbx_seq_one_letter_code
_entity_poly.pdbx_strand_id
1 'polypeptide(L)'
;MALIYPHESNLRQFLKSANLPDVDPSADLETLSHNKAVAEAVLKQCNVVGKKAGFKPLEILEAVVLTPEEWTPENELVTAAQKIQRKKIAQKYDKEIKEVYKEAR
;
A
#
# COMPACT_ATOMS: atom_id res chain seq x y z
N MET A 1 -0.72 8.77 6.04
CA MET A 1 -0.10 7.91 5.00
C MET A 1 0.08 6.49 5.53
N ALA A 2 0.03 5.47 4.68
CA ALA A 2 0.39 4.09 5.01
C ALA A 2 1.36 3.48 3.99
N LEU A 3 2.24 2.57 4.45
CA LEU A 3 2.99 1.65 3.59
C LEU A 3 2.36 0.27 3.72
N ILE A 4 2.08 -0.38 2.60
CA ILE A 4 1.31 -1.62 2.55
C ILE A 4 2.01 -2.62 1.64
N TYR A 5 2.33 -3.80 2.17
CA TYR A 5 2.58 -4.98 1.36
C TYR A 5 1.23 -5.68 1.11
N PRO A 6 0.70 -5.67 -0.12
CA PRO A 6 -0.59 -6.27 -0.41
C PRO A 6 -0.46 -7.78 -0.63
N HIS A 7 -1.41 -8.55 -0.11
CA HIS A 7 -1.51 -9.96 -0.45
C HIS A 7 -1.95 -10.11 -1.92
N GLU A 8 -1.10 -10.71 -2.75
CA GLU A 8 -1.23 -10.71 -4.21
C GLU A 8 -2.60 -11.22 -4.69
N SER A 9 -3.05 -12.38 -4.21
CA SER A 9 -4.34 -12.96 -4.62
C SER A 9 -5.52 -12.02 -4.32
N ASN A 10 -5.50 -11.36 -3.15
CA ASN A 10 -6.58 -10.47 -2.73
C ASN A 10 -6.56 -9.16 -3.52
N LEU A 11 -5.36 -8.63 -3.82
CA LEU A 11 -5.20 -7.46 -4.65
C LEU A 11 -5.75 -7.72 -6.06
N ARG A 12 -5.40 -8.84 -6.67
CA ARG A 12 -5.88 -9.21 -8.02
C ARG A 12 -7.40 -9.35 -8.04
N GLN A 13 -8.00 -10.00 -7.05
CA GLN A 13 -9.46 -10.11 -6.94
C GLN A 13 -10.13 -8.73 -6.77
N PHE A 14 -9.54 -7.87 -5.95
CA PHE A 14 -10.01 -6.51 -5.76
C PHE A 14 -9.94 -5.70 -7.06
N LEU A 15 -8.83 -5.77 -7.80
CA LEU A 15 -8.64 -5.05 -9.06
C LEU A 15 -9.63 -5.49 -10.14
N LYS A 16 -9.90 -6.79 -10.26
CA LYS A 16 -10.95 -7.32 -11.15
C LYS A 16 -12.33 -6.77 -10.81
N SER A 17 -12.61 -6.60 -9.52
CA SER A 17 -13.91 -6.10 -9.03
C SER A 17 -14.02 -4.58 -9.16
N ALA A 18 -12.90 -3.87 -8.97
CA ALA A 18 -12.84 -2.41 -9.07
C ALA A 18 -12.90 -1.92 -10.53
N ASN A 19 -12.55 -2.78 -11.49
CA ASN A 19 -12.61 -2.52 -12.93
C ASN A 19 -11.96 -1.18 -13.31
N LEU A 20 -10.71 -1.00 -12.89
CA LEU A 20 -9.93 0.21 -13.18
C LEU A 20 -9.54 0.24 -14.66
N PRO A 21 -9.66 1.39 -15.34
CA PRO A 21 -9.15 1.55 -16.70
C PRO A 21 -7.61 1.44 -16.69
N ASP A 22 -7.05 0.82 -17.73
CA ASP A 22 -5.60 0.73 -17.96
C ASP A 22 -4.77 0.01 -16.87
N VAL A 23 -5.42 -0.80 -16.04
CA VAL A 23 -4.73 -1.70 -15.09
C VAL A 23 -5.00 -3.14 -15.47
N ASP A 24 -3.95 -3.87 -15.83
CA ASP A 24 -4.02 -5.31 -16.04
C ASP A 24 -3.92 -6.05 -14.69
N PRO A 25 -4.99 -6.72 -14.20
CA PRO A 25 -4.96 -7.45 -12.93
C PRO A 25 -4.08 -8.70 -12.97
N SER A 26 -3.55 -9.09 -14.13
CA SER A 26 -2.62 -10.20 -14.31
C SER A 26 -1.15 -9.78 -14.36
N ALA A 27 -0.86 -8.48 -14.38
CA ALA A 27 0.50 -7.96 -14.30
C ALA A 27 1.23 -8.40 -13.01
N ASP A 28 2.55 -8.30 -13.00
CA ASP A 28 3.37 -8.61 -11.84
C ASP A 28 3.13 -7.61 -10.67
N LEU A 29 3.47 -8.03 -9.45
CA LEU A 29 3.21 -7.25 -8.25
C LEU A 29 4.00 -5.94 -8.23
N GLU A 30 5.16 -5.89 -8.87
CA GLU A 30 6.00 -4.69 -8.98
C GLU A 30 5.30 -3.62 -9.83
N THR A 31 4.83 -4.00 -11.03
CA THR A 31 4.03 -3.15 -11.89
C THR A 31 2.76 -2.66 -11.20
N LEU A 32 2.05 -3.55 -10.50
CA LEU A 32 0.82 -3.18 -9.78
C LEU A 32 1.08 -2.24 -8.60
N SER A 33 2.19 -2.43 -7.88
CA SER A 33 2.53 -1.62 -6.70
C SER A 33 2.97 -0.20 -7.06
N HIS A 34 3.59 -0.02 -8.23
CA HIS A 34 3.99 1.31 -8.74
C HIS A 34 2.88 2.02 -9.52
N ASN A 35 1.73 1.38 -9.74
CA ASN A 35 0.62 1.99 -10.45
C ASN A 35 -0.20 2.92 -9.54
N LYS A 36 -0.29 4.20 -9.89
CA LYS A 36 -1.00 5.22 -9.12
C LYS A 36 -2.50 4.93 -8.97
N ALA A 37 -3.16 4.44 -10.02
CA ALA A 37 -4.59 4.10 -9.98
C ALA A 37 -4.86 2.95 -8.99
N VAL A 38 -3.93 1.99 -8.91
CA VAL A 38 -4.01 0.89 -7.93
C VAL A 38 -3.84 1.42 -6.50
N ALA A 39 -2.85 2.28 -6.25
CA ALA A 39 -2.65 2.91 -4.96
C ALA A 39 -3.87 3.74 -4.51
N GLU A 40 -4.46 4.54 -5.41
CA GLU A 40 -5.68 5.32 -5.14
C GLU A 40 -6.89 4.43 -4.82
N ALA A 41 -7.06 3.33 -5.57
CA ALA A 41 -8.14 2.37 -5.31
C ALA A 41 -7.99 1.70 -3.95
N VAL A 42 -6.77 1.30 -3.57
CA VAL A 42 -6.48 0.74 -2.25
C VAL A 42 -6.71 1.77 -1.15
N LEU A 43 -6.24 3.01 -1.32
CA LEU A 43 -6.48 4.10 -0.38
C LEU A 43 -7.97 4.30 -0.11
N LYS A 44 -8.78 4.37 -1.19
CA LYS A 44 -10.23 4.51 -1.08
C LYS A 44 -10.84 3.34 -0.29
N GLN A 45 -10.42 2.11 -0.57
CA GLN A 45 -10.93 0.93 0.13
C GLN A 45 -10.54 0.92 1.62
N CYS A 46 -9.29 1.26 1.96
CA CYS A 46 -8.84 1.41 3.34
C CYS A 46 -9.68 2.46 4.09
N ASN A 47 -9.93 3.61 3.46
CA ASN A 47 -10.73 4.68 4.06
C ASN A 47 -12.22 4.32 4.18
N VAL A 48 -12.77 3.51 3.27
CA VAL A 48 -14.13 2.96 3.43
C VAL A 48 -14.21 2.08 4.67
N VAL A 49 -13.22 1.21 4.90
CA VAL A 49 -13.16 0.37 6.09
C VAL A 49 -12.97 1.21 7.35
N GLY A 50 -12.04 2.18 7.35
CA GLY A 50 -11.79 3.08 8.48
C GLY A 50 -13.03 3.89 8.88
N LYS A 51 -13.75 4.44 7.90
CA LYS A 51 -15.02 5.15 8.15
C LYS A 51 -16.08 4.23 8.77
N LYS A 52 -16.22 3.00 8.27
CA LYS A 52 -17.13 1.99 8.84
C LYS A 52 -16.73 1.60 10.27
N ALA A 53 -15.43 1.60 10.58
CA ALA A 53 -14.90 1.35 11.91
C ALA A 53 -14.97 2.56 12.85
N GLY A 54 -15.48 3.71 12.39
CA GLY A 54 -15.65 4.91 13.21
C GLY A 54 -14.39 5.75 13.41
N PHE A 55 -13.39 5.62 12.53
CA PHE A 55 -12.17 6.41 12.59
C PHE A 55 -12.48 7.91 12.43
N LYS A 56 -11.81 8.74 13.22
CA LYS A 56 -11.92 10.19 13.17
C LYS A 56 -11.29 10.72 11.89
N PRO A 57 -11.64 11.95 11.45
CA PRO A 57 -11.04 12.55 10.25
C PRO A 57 -9.50 12.57 10.26
N LEU A 58 -8.88 12.79 11.44
CA LEU A 58 -7.42 12.79 11.61
C LEU A 58 -6.77 11.40 11.51
N GLU A 59 -7.56 10.33 11.54
CA GLU A 59 -7.09 8.94 11.42
C GLU A 59 -7.28 8.40 9.99
N ILE A 60 -7.95 9.16 9.10
CA ILE A 60 -8.16 8.80 7.70
C ILE A 60 -6.85 8.98 6.93
N LEU A 61 -6.54 8.01 6.07
CA LEU A 61 -5.33 8.05 5.26
C LEU A 61 -5.48 9.09 4.15
N GLU A 62 -4.45 9.91 3.97
CA GLU A 62 -4.34 10.85 2.83
C GLU A 62 -3.62 10.22 1.64
N ALA A 63 -2.77 9.22 1.87
CA ALA A 63 -2.02 8.54 0.83
C ALA A 63 -1.56 7.13 1.25
N VAL A 64 -1.30 6.28 0.26
CA VAL A 64 -0.71 4.95 0.45
C VAL A 64 0.44 4.73 -0.51
N VAL A 65 1.44 3.98 -0.07
CA VAL A 65 2.52 3.43 -0.90
C VAL A 65 2.40 1.92 -0.84
N LEU A 66 2.26 1.28 -2.00
CA LEU A 66 2.27 -0.17 -2.11
C LEU A 66 3.71 -0.64 -2.29
N THR A 67 4.10 -1.66 -1.55
CA THR A 67 5.44 -2.24 -1.61
C THR A 67 5.36 -3.59 -2.30
N PRO A 68 6.15 -3.84 -3.36
CA PRO A 68 6.08 -5.10 -4.11
C PRO A 68 6.81 -6.26 -3.42
N GLU A 69 7.69 -5.96 -2.48
CA GLU A 69 8.48 -6.94 -1.75
C GLU A 69 7.82 -7.32 -0.43
N GLU A 70 7.74 -8.63 -0.17
CA GLU A 70 7.28 -9.16 1.11
C GLU A 70 8.20 -8.73 2.25
N TRP A 71 7.63 -8.41 3.41
CA TRP A 71 8.42 -8.05 4.58
C TRP A 71 8.76 -9.30 5.38
N THR A 72 10.02 -9.72 5.32
CA THR A 72 10.49 -10.96 5.95
C THR A 72 11.59 -10.68 6.98
N PRO A 73 11.91 -11.65 7.86
CA PRO A 73 13.05 -11.52 8.74
C PRO A 73 14.39 -11.45 7.99
N GLU A 74 14.50 -12.13 6.84
CA GLU A 74 15.73 -12.23 6.04
C GLU A 74 16.11 -10.89 5.37
N ASN A 75 15.11 -10.11 4.93
CA ASN A 75 15.32 -8.74 4.44
C ASN A 75 15.25 -7.68 5.55
N GLU A 76 15.19 -8.13 6.81
CA GLU A 76 15.18 -7.32 8.03
C GLU A 76 14.02 -6.31 8.14
N LEU A 77 12.97 -6.47 7.34
CA LEU A 77 11.79 -5.59 7.37
C LEU A 77 10.83 -5.95 8.50
N VAL A 78 10.89 -7.19 8.97
CA VAL A 78 10.28 -7.63 10.23
C VAL A 78 11.32 -8.29 11.13
N THR A 79 11.01 -8.41 12.42
CA THR A 79 11.81 -9.22 13.34
C THR A 79 11.57 -10.71 13.10
N ALA A 80 12.40 -11.59 13.67
CA ALA A 80 12.14 -13.03 13.69
C ALA A 80 10.77 -13.40 14.32
N ALA A 81 10.21 -12.53 15.16
CA ALA A 81 8.88 -12.66 15.73
C ALA A 81 7.79 -11.95 14.89
N GLN A 82 8.06 -11.65 13.62
CA GLN A 82 7.17 -10.97 12.66
C GLN A 82 6.68 -9.58 13.11
N LYS A 83 7.44 -8.89 13.98
CA LYS A 83 7.13 -7.50 14.35
C LYS A 83 7.72 -6.55 13.30
N ILE A 84 6.91 -5.60 12.84
CA ILE A 84 7.27 -4.61 11.82
C ILE A 84 8.43 -3.71 12.27
N GLN A 85 9.50 -3.66 11.48
CA GLN A 85 10.65 -2.76 11.69
C GLN A 85 10.41 -1.41 10.98
N ARG A 86 9.52 -0.59 11.55
CA ARG A 86 9.05 0.67 10.94
C ARG A 86 10.17 1.57 10.39
N LYS A 87 11.27 1.72 11.14
CA LYS A 87 12.40 2.56 10.73
C LYS A 87 13.10 2.01 9.48
N LYS A 88 13.33 0.70 9.41
CA LYS A 88 13.98 0.06 8.26
C LYS A 88 13.10 0.13 7.02
N ILE A 89 11.80 -0.15 7.17
CA ILE A 89 10.83 -0.03 6.06
C ILE A 89 10.77 1.41 5.55
N ALA A 90 10.65 2.40 6.45
CA ALA A 90 10.61 3.81 6.04
C ALA A 90 11.91 4.27 5.34
N GLN A 91 13.07 3.74 5.74
CA GLN A 91 14.35 4.02 5.08
C GLN A 91 14.43 3.38 3.69
N LYS A 92 13.91 2.15 3.53
CA LYS A 92 13.89 1.45 2.24
C LYS A 92 13.05 2.16 1.20
N TYR A 93 11.87 2.64 1.60
CA TYR A 93 10.89 3.30 0.73
C TYR A 93 10.88 4.83 0.88
N ASP A 94 12.00 5.42 1.30
CA ASP A 94 12.10 6.87 1.58
C ASP A 94 11.83 7.73 0.33
N LYS A 95 12.16 7.22 -0.86
CA LYS A 95 11.95 7.94 -2.13
C LYS A 95 10.46 8.05 -2.44
N GLU A 96 9.76 6.93 -2.39
CA GLU A 96 8.34 6.78 -2.67
C GLU A 96 7.52 7.57 -1.65
N ILE A 97 7.92 7.52 -0.37
CA ILE A 97 7.33 8.36 0.69
C ILE A 97 7.44 9.84 0.34
N LYS A 98 8.65 10.30 -0.05
CA LYS A 98 8.88 11.71 -0.39
C LYS A 98 8.11 12.14 -1.63
N GLU A 99 7.96 11.28 -2.62
CA GLU A 99 7.16 11.54 -3.83
C GLU A 99 5.69 11.72 -3.46
N VAL A 100 5.12 10.79 -2.68
CA VAL A 100 3.74 10.89 -2.21
C VAL A 100 3.48 12.16 -1.40
N TYR A 101 4.40 12.55 -0.50
CA TYR A 101 4.24 13.80 0.25
C TYR A 101 4.37 15.07 -0.59
N LYS A 102 5.02 15.01 -1.75
CA LYS A 102 5.04 16.14 -2.71
C LYS A 102 3.72 16.24 -3.47
N GLU A 103 3.12 15.11 -3.82
CA GLU A 103 1.84 15.07 -4.53
C GLU A 103 0.63 15.38 -3.63
N ALA A 104 0.70 15.02 -2.35
CA ALA A 104 -0.36 15.27 -1.37
C ALA A 104 -0.41 16.74 -0.87
N ARG A 105 0.55 17.58 -1.30
CA ARG A 105 0.63 19.01 -0.98
C ARG A 105 0.10 19.86 -2.11
#